data_AF-A0A2A5RWF1-F1
#
_entry.id   AF-A0A2A5RWF1-F1
#
_cell.length_a   1.000
_cell.length_b   1.000
_cell.length_c   1.000
_cell.angle_alpha   90.00
_cell.angle_beta   90.00
_cell.angle_gamma   90.00
#
_symmetry.space_group_name_H-M   'P 1'
#
loop_
_entity.id
_entity.type
_entity.pdbx_description
1 polymer ?
#
loop_
_entity_poly.entity_id
_entity_poly.type
_entity_poly.pdbx_seq_one_letter_code
_entity_poly.pdbx_strand_id
1 'polypeptide(L)'
;MTQDDLVTALLDLKVAVTQATVSRDMRELRLIKAPAKNGGYRYALPETYLPNADEDLFKSVVEEIKIQDNQLAIKTSPGSAMILKKRLLSQFEASIFTVLSDDDTILLIALSDAYAKHIYDQLST
;
A
#
# COMPACT_ATOMS: atom_id res chain seq x y z
N MET A 1 -17.15 -19.39 2.28
CA MET A 1 -17.29 -18.01 1.78
C MET A 1 -17.22 -18.05 0.26
N THR A 2 -18.39 -18.11 -0.34
CA THR A 2 -18.65 -17.97 -1.78
C THR A 2 -18.77 -16.49 -2.14
N GLN A 3 -18.92 -16.19 -3.43
CA GLN A 3 -19.21 -14.83 -3.90
C GLN A 3 -20.57 -14.33 -3.36
N ASP A 4 -21.56 -15.22 -3.29
CA ASP A 4 -22.88 -14.92 -2.72
C ASP A 4 -22.77 -14.55 -1.24
N ASP A 5 -21.96 -15.29 -0.48
CA ASP A 5 -21.72 -14.98 0.94
C ASP A 5 -21.11 -13.59 1.12
N LEU A 6 -20.22 -13.16 0.21
CA LEU A 6 -19.60 -11.83 0.24
C LEU A 6 -20.60 -10.72 -0.11
N VAL A 7 -21.47 -10.95 -1.10
CA VAL A 7 -22.55 -10.02 -1.45
C VAL A 7 -23.51 -9.85 -0.26
N THR A 8 -23.94 -10.95 0.36
CA THR A 8 -24.81 -10.91 1.53
C THR A 8 -24.16 -10.16 2.69
N ALA A 9 -22.90 -10.44 3.01
CA ALA A 9 -22.18 -9.75 4.07
C ALA A 9 -22.05 -8.23 3.83
N LEU A 10 -21.84 -7.81 2.58
CA LEU A 10 -21.76 -6.38 2.23
C LEU A 10 -23.13 -5.70 2.32
N LEU A 11 -24.20 -6.38 1.90
CA LEU A 11 -25.57 -5.89 2.05
C LEU A 11 -25.98 -5.76 3.53
N ASP A 12 -25.57 -6.70 4.39
CA ASP A 12 -25.80 -6.64 5.84
C ASP A 12 -25.08 -5.43 6.48
N LEU A 13 -23.94 -5.03 5.92
CA LEU A 13 -23.22 -3.79 6.28
C LEU A 13 -23.82 -2.53 5.64
N LYS A 14 -24.99 -2.63 5.00
CA LYS A 14 -25.69 -1.56 4.26
C LYS A 14 -24.87 -0.98 3.09
N VAL A 15 -23.93 -1.75 2.54
CA VAL A 15 -23.20 -1.40 1.33
C VAL A 15 -24.00 -1.90 0.13
N ALA A 16 -24.47 -0.97 -0.71
CA ALA A 16 -25.22 -1.31 -1.92
C ALA A 16 -24.29 -1.92 -2.97
N VAL A 17 -24.32 -3.25 -3.11
CA VAL A 17 -23.51 -3.99 -4.08
C VAL A 17 -24.36 -4.95 -4.91
N THR A 18 -23.90 -5.24 -6.12
CA THR A 18 -24.48 -6.28 -6.99
C THR A 18 -23.49 -7.42 -7.18
N GLN A 19 -23.99 -8.56 -7.62
CA GLN A 19 -23.15 -9.69 -8.05
C GLN A 19 -22.10 -9.28 -9.09
N ALA A 20 -22.46 -8.40 -10.03
CA ALA A 20 -21.53 -7.93 -11.06
C ALA A 20 -20.43 -7.04 -10.48
N THR A 21 -20.79 -6.16 -9.53
CA THR A 21 -19.83 -5.29 -8.83
C THR A 21 -18.82 -6.13 -8.05
N VAL A 22 -19.30 -7.07 -7.23
CA VAL A 22 -18.43 -7.93 -6.42
C VAL A 22 -17.56 -8.83 -7.30
N SER A 23 -18.10 -9.38 -8.39
CA SER A 23 -17.30 -10.16 -9.36
C SER A 23 -16.14 -9.37 -9.96
N ARG A 24 -16.39 -8.11 -10.35
CA ARG A 24 -15.36 -7.22 -10.89
C ARG A 24 -14.26 -6.96 -9.86
N ASP A 25 -14.66 -6.61 -8.64
CA ASP A 25 -13.71 -6.26 -7.57
C ASP A 25 -12.88 -7.48 -7.13
N MET A 26 -13.48 -8.68 -7.05
CA MET A 26 -12.75 -9.91 -6.77
C MET A 26 -11.69 -10.23 -7.85
N ARG A 27 -11.97 -9.90 -9.12
CA ARG A 27 -11.04 -10.05 -10.23
C ARG A 27 -9.92 -9.02 -10.16
N GLU A 28 -10.25 -7.77 -9.83
CA GLU A 28 -9.27 -6.69 -9.65
C GLU A 28 -8.31 -6.98 -8.48
N LEU A 29 -8.83 -7.50 -7.37
CA LEU A 29 -8.05 -7.95 -6.20
C LEU A 29 -7.37 -9.31 -6.40
N ARG A 30 -7.55 -9.95 -7.56
CA ARG A 30 -7.02 -11.27 -7.95
C ARG A 30 -7.18 -12.34 -6.87
N LEU A 31 -8.34 -12.42 -6.23
CA LEU A 31 -8.56 -13.38 -5.13
C LEU A 31 -8.37 -14.83 -5.61
N ILE A 32 -7.64 -15.61 -4.82
CA ILE A 32 -7.41 -17.05 -5.05
C ILE A 32 -8.35 -17.90 -4.19
N LYS A 33 -8.70 -19.09 -4.68
CA LYS A 33 -9.41 -20.10 -3.88
C LYS A 33 -8.40 -20.85 -3.02
N ALA A 34 -8.32 -20.50 -1.74
CA ALA A 34 -7.49 -21.17 -0.76
C ALA A 34 -8.30 -22.24 0.01
N PRO A 35 -7.68 -23.36 0.41
CA PRO A 35 -8.34 -24.37 1.25
C PRO A 35 -8.71 -23.78 2.62
N ALA A 36 -9.90 -24.11 3.10
CA ALA A 36 -10.41 -23.69 4.41
C ALA A 36 -10.08 -24.75 5.48
N LYS A 37 -9.84 -24.30 6.72
CA LYS A 37 -9.44 -25.16 7.87
C LYS A 37 -10.49 -26.23 8.22
N ASN A 38 -11.74 -26.01 7.83
CA ASN A 38 -12.91 -26.84 8.11
C ASN A 38 -13.36 -27.70 6.91
N GLY A 39 -12.53 -27.81 5.87
CA GLY A 39 -12.92 -28.44 4.61
C GLY A 39 -13.65 -27.46 3.68
N GLY A 40 -13.39 -27.57 2.38
CA GLY A 40 -13.91 -26.64 1.37
C GLY A 40 -12.92 -25.52 1.02
N TYR A 41 -13.42 -24.52 0.29
CA TYR A 41 -12.62 -23.42 -0.25
C TYR A 41 -13.12 -22.07 0.26
N ARG A 42 -12.19 -21.11 0.42
CA ARG A 42 -12.48 -19.70 0.68
C ARG A 42 -11.71 -18.83 -0.30
N TYR A 43 -12.28 -17.67 -0.64
CA TYR A 43 -11.51 -16.64 -1.33
C TYR A 43 -10.52 -16.01 -0.36
N ALA A 44 -9.27 -15.86 -0.80
CA ALA A 44 -8.18 -15.22 -0.08
C ALA A 44 -7.38 -14.33 -1.03
N LEU A 45 -6.72 -13.31 -0.50
CA LEU A 45 -5.73 -12.55 -1.26
C LEU A 45 -4.53 -13.46 -1.58
N PRO A 46 -3.93 -13.37 -2.78
CA PRO A 46 -2.70 -14.09 -3.10
C PRO A 46 -1.58 -13.73 -2.12
N GLU A 47 -0.81 -14.71 -1.66
CA GLU A 47 0.40 -14.43 -0.86
C GLU A 47 1.41 -13.56 -1.64
N THR A 48 1.37 -13.59 -2.97
CA THR A 48 2.23 -12.79 -3.87
C THR A 48 1.77 -11.34 -4.05
N TYR A 49 0.66 -10.90 -3.45
CA TYR A 49 0.26 -9.48 -3.44
C TYR A 49 1.16 -8.60 -2.55
N LEU A 50 2.21 -9.16 -1.95
CA LEU A 50 2.98 -8.55 -0.87
C LEU A 50 4.50 -8.35 -1.14
N PRO A 51 5.00 -8.39 -2.39
CA PRO A 51 6.22 -7.59 -2.62
C PRO A 51 6.26 -6.72 -3.89
N ASN A 52 5.77 -7.19 -5.05
CA ASN A 52 6.09 -6.54 -6.34
C ASN A 52 5.01 -5.54 -6.83
N ALA A 53 3.75 -5.69 -6.41
CA ALA A 53 2.72 -4.69 -6.73
C ALA A 53 2.95 -3.36 -5.99
N ASP A 54 3.63 -3.42 -4.84
CA ASP A 54 3.95 -2.27 -4.01
C ASP A 54 5.02 -1.39 -4.65
N GLU A 55 6.02 -1.93 -5.36
CA GLU A 55 7.05 -1.12 -6.04
C GLU A 55 6.47 -0.33 -7.22
N ASP A 56 5.62 -0.95 -8.06
CA ASP A 56 4.98 -0.28 -9.19
C ASP A 56 4.00 0.81 -8.71
N LEU A 57 3.23 0.51 -7.66
CA LEU A 57 2.34 1.51 -7.02
C LEU A 57 3.14 2.65 -6.41
N PHE A 58 4.26 2.36 -5.74
CA PHE A 58 5.13 3.35 -5.11
C PHE A 58 5.66 4.35 -6.15
N LYS A 59 6.20 3.86 -7.26
CA LYS A 59 6.68 4.73 -8.35
C LYS A 59 5.55 5.54 -8.98
N SER A 60 4.34 4.99 -9.03
CA SER A 60 3.19 5.67 -9.62
C SER A 60 2.65 6.81 -8.76
N VAL A 61 2.85 6.77 -7.43
CA VAL A 61 2.27 7.77 -6.51
C VAL A 61 3.26 8.87 -6.11
N VAL A 62 4.56 8.70 -6.33
CA VAL A 62 5.57 9.73 -6.02
C VAL A 62 5.68 10.70 -7.21
N GLU A 63 5.43 11.97 -6.95
CA GLU A 63 5.44 13.03 -7.98
C GLU A 63 6.76 13.81 -7.97
N GLU A 64 7.31 14.08 -6.78
CA GLU A 64 8.57 14.82 -6.63
C GLU A 64 9.27 14.41 -5.33
N ILE A 65 10.60 14.38 -5.35
CA ILE A 65 11.43 14.23 -4.15
C ILE A 65 12.49 15.34 -4.15
N LYS A 66 12.59 16.07 -3.05
CA LYS A 66 13.68 17.03 -2.76
C LYS A 66 14.45 16.56 -1.54
N ILE A 67 15.77 16.74 -1.56
CA ILE A 67 16.66 16.42 -0.45
C ILE A 67 17.37 17.68 0.03
N GLN A 68 17.46 17.85 1.35
CA GLN A 68 18.25 18.88 2.01
C GLN A 68 18.85 18.27 3.28
N ASP A 69 20.17 18.13 3.32
CA ASP A 69 20.92 17.46 4.39
C ASP A 69 20.35 16.06 4.69
N ASN A 70 19.94 15.80 5.94
CA ASN A 70 19.31 14.55 6.36
C ASN A 70 17.78 14.49 6.11
N GLN A 71 17.21 15.43 5.35
CA GLN A 71 15.76 15.57 5.19
C GLN A 71 15.33 15.33 3.75
N LEU A 72 14.21 14.63 3.59
CA LEU A 72 13.54 14.45 2.30
C LEU A 72 12.14 15.04 2.37
N ALA A 73 11.83 15.92 1.42
CA ALA A 73 10.47 16.36 1.14
C ALA A 73 9.96 15.59 -0.07
N ILE A 74 8.87 14.83 0.12
CA ILE A 74 8.29 13.95 -0.90
C ILE A 74 6.87 14.43 -1.19
N LYS A 75 6.58 14.72 -2.45
CA LYS A 75 5.23 14.99 -2.95
C LYS A 75 4.65 13.71 -3.52
N THR A 76 3.41 13.40 -3.16
CA THR A 76 2.67 12.25 -3.67
C THR A 76 1.38 12.68 -4.33
N SER A 77 0.76 11.77 -5.08
CA SER A 77 -0.63 11.92 -5.48
C SER A 77 -1.57 12.03 -4.26
N PRO A 78 -2.68 12.76 -4.37
CA PRO A 78 -3.63 12.96 -3.28
C PRO A 78 -4.08 11.65 -2.61
N GLY A 79 -4.19 11.66 -1.28
CA GLY A 79 -4.56 10.51 -0.45
C GLY A 79 -3.53 9.38 -0.35
N SER A 80 -2.35 9.52 -0.95
CA SER A 80 -1.35 8.45 -1.02
C SER A 80 -0.25 8.54 0.04
N ALA A 81 -0.08 9.70 0.69
CA ALA A 81 1.03 9.95 1.61
C ALA A 81 1.05 8.96 2.80
N MET A 82 -0.11 8.58 3.33
CA MET A 82 -0.17 7.66 4.48
C MET A 82 0.29 6.24 4.14
N ILE A 83 0.00 5.75 2.92
CA ILE A 83 0.44 4.43 2.45
C ILE A 83 1.95 4.46 2.26
N LEU A 84 2.45 5.50 1.59
CA LEU A 84 3.88 5.71 1.36
C LEU A 84 4.66 5.78 2.68
N LYS A 85 4.16 6.53 3.67
CA LYS A 85 4.75 6.61 5.02
C LYS A 85 4.94 5.24 5.67
N LYS A 86 3.91 4.39 5.65
CA LYS A 86 4.00 3.04 6.25
C LYS A 86 5.07 2.20 5.59
N ARG A 87 5.21 2.30 4.27
CA ARG A 87 6.23 1.57 3.50
C ARG A 87 7.64 2.07 3.80
N LEU A 88 7.84 3.39 3.83
CA LEU A 88 9.13 3.99 4.17
C LEU A 88 9.61 3.54 5.56
N LEU A 89 8.70 3.54 6.54
CA LEU A 89 9.00 3.06 7.89
C LEU A 89 9.31 1.55 7.92
N SER A 90 8.59 0.72 7.16
CA SER A 90 8.87 -0.73 7.14
C SER A 90 10.17 -1.09 6.41
N GLN A 91 10.57 -0.30 5.42
CA GLN A 91 11.78 -0.56 4.62
C GLN A 91 13.05 0.04 5.21
N PHE A 92 12.95 1.22 5.83
CA PHE A 92 14.10 2.03 6.23
C PHE A 92 14.09 2.39 7.72
N GLU A 93 13.43 1.60 8.57
CA GLU A 93 13.28 1.84 10.02
C GLU A 93 14.61 2.25 10.69
N ALA A 94 15.69 1.52 10.40
CA ALA A 94 17.00 1.75 11.01
C ALA A 94 17.72 3.01 10.51
N SER A 95 17.23 3.65 9.45
CA SER A 95 17.82 4.82 8.80
C SER A 95 17.03 6.10 9.07
N ILE A 96 15.78 5.98 9.56
CA ILE A 96 14.83 7.07 9.74
C ILE A 96 14.81 7.52 11.20
N PHE A 97 14.90 8.84 11.41
CA PHE A 97 14.63 9.45 12.70
C PHE A 97 13.12 9.63 12.92
N THR A 98 12.40 10.21 11.95
CA THR A 98 10.93 10.35 11.99
C THR A 98 10.33 10.62 10.61
N VAL A 99 9.01 10.47 10.51
CA VAL A 99 8.23 10.79 9.29
C VAL A 99 6.95 11.53 9.66
N LEU A 100 6.79 12.72 9.11
CA LEU A 100 5.57 13.52 9.17
C LEU A 100 4.90 13.50 7.79
N SER A 101 3.57 13.43 7.77
CA SER A 101 2.80 13.40 6.52
C SER A 101 1.47 14.10 6.70
N ASP A 102 1.01 14.76 5.65
CA ASP A 102 -0.38 15.17 5.48
C ASP A 102 -1.08 14.25 4.44
N ASP A 103 -1.93 14.80 3.57
CA ASP A 103 -2.64 14.02 2.54
C ASP A 103 -1.76 13.63 1.35
N ASP A 104 -0.86 14.53 0.94
CA ASP A 104 -0.13 14.44 -0.32
C ASP A 104 1.35 14.84 -0.21
N THR A 105 1.82 15.12 1.01
CA THR A 105 3.18 15.58 1.30
C THR A 105 3.75 14.80 2.48
N ILE A 106 5.02 14.41 2.37
CA ILE A 106 5.78 13.75 3.42
C ILE A 106 7.07 14.51 3.69
N LEU A 107 7.34 14.76 4.97
CA LEU A 107 8.66 15.13 5.46
C LEU A 107 9.27 13.94 6.18
N LEU A 108 10.34 13.40 5.62
CA LEU A 108 11.15 12.34 6.22
C LEU A 108 12.45 12.95 6.75
N ILE A 109 12.80 12.64 7.99
CA ILE A 109 14.07 13.02 8.59
C ILE A 109 14.85 11.73 8.84
N ALA A 110 16.01 11.59 8.20
CA ALA A 110 16.92 10.47 8.36
C ALA A 110 17.89 10.71 9.53
N LEU A 111 18.53 9.64 10.02
CA LEU A 111 19.52 9.74 11.10
C LEU A 111 20.84 10.40 10.66
N SER A 112 21.10 10.49 9.35
CA SER A 112 22.26 11.19 8.78
C SER A 112 22.02 11.55 7.31
N ASP A 113 22.82 12.47 6.78
CA ASP A 113 22.81 12.85 5.36
C ASP A 113 23.12 11.64 4.45
N ALA A 114 23.97 10.72 4.90
CA ALA A 114 24.28 9.50 4.17
C ALA A 114 23.05 8.58 4.06
N TYR A 115 22.28 8.46 5.13
CA TYR A 115 21.02 7.71 5.12
C TYR A 115 19.96 8.38 4.25
N ALA A 116 19.83 9.71 4.33
CA ALA A 116 18.93 10.47 3.47
C ALA A 116 19.26 10.25 1.99
N LYS A 117 20.55 10.33 1.62
CA LYS A 117 21.00 10.07 0.25
C LYS A 117 20.71 8.62 -0.17
N HIS A 118 20.95 7.64 0.70
CA HIS A 118 20.65 6.25 0.39
C HIS A 118 19.15 6.02 0.12
N ILE A 119 18.28 6.58 0.95
CA ILE A 119 16.83 6.53 0.74
C ILE A 119 16.48 7.21 -0.58
N TYR A 120 16.96 8.43 -0.82
CA TYR A 120 16.70 9.19 -2.05
C TYR A 120 17.06 8.41 -3.32
N ASP A 121 18.25 7.77 -3.35
CA ASP A 121 18.72 6.99 -4.49
C ASP A 121 17.81 5.77 -4.75
N GLN A 122 17.28 5.13 -3.69
CA GLN A 122 16.33 4.02 -3.81
C GLN A 122 14.95 4.46 -4.30
N LEU A 123 14.48 5.65 -3.92
CA LEU A 123 13.17 6.15 -4.33
C LEU A 123 13.18 6.74 -5.75
N SER A 124 14.34 7.14 -6.25
CA SER A 124 14.51 7.77 -7.57
C SER A 124 14.85 6.77 -8.70
N THR A 125 14.91 5.48 -8.40
CA THR A 125 15.20 4.39 -9.34
C THR A 125 13.91 3.66 -9.72
#